data_AF-A0A7L3K9D3-F1
#
_entry.id   AF-A0A7L3K9D3-F1
#
_cell.length_a   1.000
_cell.length_b   1.000
_cell.length_c   1.000
_cell.angle_alpha   90.00
_cell.angle_beta   90.00
_cell.angle_gamma   90.00
#
_symmetry.space_group_name_H-M   'P 1'
#
loop_
_entity.id
_entity.type
_entity.pdbx_description
1 polymer ?
#
loop_
_entity_poly.entity_id
_entity_poly.type
_entity_poly.pdbx_seq_one_letter_code
_entity_poly.pdbx_strand_id
1 'polypeptide(L)'
;GHLDALLRGLVLGKLGKAGHKATLEEARRRFKEHVEGKHLLSADLRSPVYVTVLKHGDSSTLDTMLKLHKQADMQEEKNRIERVLGAIAQPELIQKVLTFALSEEIRPQDTVSVIGGMA
;
A
#
# COMPACT_ATOMS: atom_id res chain seq x y z
N GLY A 1 6.67 22.37 -4.98
CA GLY A 1 5.77 22.92 -3.95
C GLY A 1 4.73 21.89 -3.54
N HIS A 2 3.95 22.15 -2.49
CA HIS A 2 2.92 21.25 -1.96
C HIS A 2 1.90 20.79 -3.03
N LEU A 3 1.52 21.68 -3.96
CA LEU A 3 0.66 21.33 -5.11
C LEU A 3 1.30 20.33 -6.07
N ASP A 4 2.62 20.40 -6.30
CA ASP A 4 3.32 19.47 -7.20
C ASP A 4 3.38 18.06 -6.61
N ALA A 5 3.48 17.94 -5.27
CA ALA A 5 3.45 16.66 -4.59
C ALA A 5 2.06 16.00 -4.71
N LEU A 6 0.98 16.79 -4.56
CA LEU A 6 -0.39 16.33 -4.75
C LEU A 6 -0.64 15.90 -6.21
N LEU A 7 -0.21 16.71 -7.18
CA LEU A 7 -0.30 16.39 -8.62
C LEU A 7 0.47 15.12 -8.97
N ARG A 8 1.71 14.98 -8.46
CA ARG A 8 2.53 13.79 -8.68
C ARG A 8 1.88 12.53 -8.09
N GLY A 9 1.31 12.62 -6.89
CA GLY A 9 0.53 11.53 -6.29
C GLY A 9 -0.70 11.16 -7.12
N LEU A 10 -1.42 12.15 -7.66
CA LEU A 10 -2.62 11.97 -8.49
C LEU A 10 -2.30 11.36 -9.86
N VAL A 11 -1.22 11.82 -10.50
CA VAL A 11 -0.73 11.31 -11.78
C VAL A 11 -0.20 9.89 -11.62
N LEU A 12 0.61 9.61 -10.59
CA LEU A 12 1.05 8.25 -10.28
C LEU A 12 -0.12 7.33 -9.95
N GLY A 13 -1.11 7.82 -9.21
CA GLY A 13 -2.35 7.08 -8.92
C GLY A 13 -3.15 6.76 -10.18
N LYS A 14 -3.31 7.71 -11.11
CA LYS A 14 -4.02 7.47 -12.39
C LYS A 14 -3.23 6.56 -13.33
N LEU A 15 -1.92 6.74 -13.47
CA LEU A 15 -1.06 5.91 -14.32
C LEU A 15 -0.90 4.49 -13.76
N GLY A 16 -0.78 4.35 -12.44
CA GLY A 16 -0.78 3.07 -11.75
C GLY A 16 -2.12 2.35 -11.90
N LYS A 17 -3.25 3.07 -11.79
CA LYS A 17 -4.58 2.52 -12.09
C LYS A 17 -4.74 2.10 -13.55
N ALA A 18 -4.11 2.81 -14.49
CA ALA A 18 -4.14 2.53 -15.93
C ALA A 18 -3.15 1.43 -16.37
N GLY A 19 -2.35 0.87 -15.46
CA GLY A 19 -1.42 -0.22 -15.79
C GLY A 19 -0.25 0.21 -16.66
N HIS A 20 0.15 1.49 -16.61
CA HIS A 20 1.30 1.97 -17.37
C HIS A 20 2.58 1.26 -16.90
N LYS A 21 3.13 0.39 -17.76
CA LYS A 21 4.25 -0.53 -17.40
C LYS A 21 5.44 0.18 -16.77
N ALA A 22 5.88 1.32 -17.32
CA ALA A 22 7.02 2.04 -16.77
C ALA A 22 6.75 2.62 -15.37
N THR A 23 5.51 3.02 -15.08
CA THR A 23 5.12 3.49 -13.74
C THR A 23 5.06 2.34 -12.74
N LEU A 24 4.57 1.17 -13.17
CA LEU A 24 4.55 -0.02 -12.33
C LEU A 24 5.97 -0.50 -11.97
N GLU A 25 6.86 -0.57 -12.96
CA GLU A 25 8.26 -0.98 -12.74
C GLU A 25 8.99 -0.01 -11.80
N GLU A 26 8.80 1.30 -11.99
CA GLU A 26 9.41 2.30 -11.09
C GLU A 26 8.80 2.25 -9.67
N ALA A 27 7.49 2.01 -9.54
CA ALA A 27 6.85 1.82 -8.24
C ALA A 27 7.39 0.57 -7.52
N ARG A 28 7.56 -0.55 -8.24
CA ARG A 28 8.16 -1.78 -7.71
C ARG A 28 9.61 -1.57 -7.29
N ARG A 29 10.41 -0.88 -8.12
CA ARG A 29 11.81 -0.55 -7.81
C ARG A 29 11.92 0.27 -6.53
N ARG A 30 11.16 1.36 -6.43
CA ARG A 30 11.17 2.22 -5.24
C ARG A 30 10.62 1.53 -3.99
N PHE A 31 9.59 0.71 -4.15
CA PHE A 31 9.07 -0.10 -3.05
C PHE A 31 10.13 -1.06 -2.51
N LYS A 32 10.85 -1.76 -3.39
CA LYS A 32 11.95 -2.64 -3.00
C LYS A 32 13.06 -1.90 -2.28
N GLU A 33 13.50 -0.75 -2.80
CA GLU A 33 14.53 0.08 -2.16
C GLU A 33 14.09 0.60 -0.78
N HIS A 34 12.79 0.86 -0.61
CA HIS A 34 12.22 1.25 0.68
C HIS A 34 12.23 0.12 1.70
N VAL A 35 11.80 -1.07 1.30
CA VAL A 35 11.77 -2.27 2.14
C VAL A 35 13.19 -2.69 2.55
N GLU A 36 14.16 -2.57 1.65
CA GLU A 36 15.58 -2.87 1.91
C GLU A 36 16.28 -1.78 2.74
N GLY A 37 15.62 -0.66 3.04
CA GLY A 37 16.20 0.47 3.76
C GLY A 37 17.27 1.25 2.98
N LYS A 38 17.46 0.97 1.69
CA LYS A 38 18.44 1.64 0.81
C LYS A 38 18.01 3.06 0.45
N HIS A 39 16.72 3.25 0.17
CA HIS A 39 16.16 4.56 -0.13
C HIS A 39 14.74 4.66 0.41
N LEU A 40 14.54 5.53 1.41
CA LEU A 40 13.24 5.67 2.05
C LEU A 40 12.28 6.48 1.18
N LEU A 41 11.06 5.96 0.98
CA LEU A 41 9.99 6.70 0.34
C LEU A 41 9.56 7.89 1.21
N SER A 42 9.44 9.06 0.57
CA SER A 42 8.82 10.23 1.17
C SER A 42 7.33 9.98 1.45
N ALA A 43 6.79 10.61 2.49
CA ALA A 43 5.44 10.33 2.99
C ALA A 43 4.33 10.57 1.94
N ASP A 44 4.55 11.47 0.98
CA ASP A 44 3.66 11.74 -0.16
C ASP A 44 3.67 10.63 -1.22
N LEU A 45 4.79 9.90 -1.36
CA LEU A 45 4.95 8.82 -2.35
C LEU A 45 4.58 7.44 -1.80
N ARG A 46 4.59 7.23 -0.48
CA ARG A 46 4.25 5.92 0.12
C ARG A 46 2.90 5.40 -0.32
N SER A 47 1.84 6.19 -0.15
CA SER A 47 0.48 5.76 -0.51
C SER A 47 0.32 5.41 -2.01
N PRO A 48 0.68 6.26 -2.99
CA PRO A 48 0.53 5.91 -4.39
C PRO A 48 1.42 4.74 -4.82
N VAL A 49 2.63 4.61 -4.26
CA VAL A 49 3.51 3.47 -4.54
C VAL A 49 2.90 2.18 -3.98
N TYR A 50 2.47 2.17 -2.71
CA TYR A 50 1.86 1.00 -2.08
C TYR A 50 0.60 0.54 -2.81
N VAL A 51 -0.30 1.46 -3.16
CA VAL A 51 -1.51 1.13 -3.94
C VAL A 51 -1.14 0.55 -5.30
N THR A 52 -0.14 1.10 -5.98
CA THR A 52 0.28 0.63 -7.30
C THR A 52 0.88 -0.78 -7.23
N VAL A 53 1.74 -1.05 -6.24
CA VAL A 53 2.33 -2.38 -6.08
C VAL A 53 1.31 -3.40 -5.57
N LEU A 54 0.37 -3.04 -4.68
CA LEU A 54 -0.66 -3.96 -4.20
C LEU A 54 -1.70 -4.29 -5.29
N LYS A 55 -2.10 -3.30 -6.10
CA LYS A 55 -3.09 -3.52 -7.17
C LYS A 55 -2.59 -4.48 -8.26
N HIS A 56 -1.28 -4.48 -8.53
CA HIS A 56 -0.62 -5.32 -9.54
C HIS A 56 0.39 -6.29 -8.93
N GLY A 57 0.28 -6.53 -7.63
CA GLY A 57 1.18 -7.36 -6.85
C GLY A 57 0.67 -8.78 -6.77
N ASP A 58 1.35 -9.60 -6.00
CA ASP A 58 0.98 -10.98 -5.71
C ASP A 58 1.01 -11.20 -4.19
N SER A 59 0.87 -12.46 -3.76
CA SER A 59 0.97 -12.81 -2.34
C SER A 59 2.28 -12.33 -1.70
N SER A 60 3.41 -12.36 -2.42
CA SER A 60 4.70 -11.92 -1.86
C SER A 60 4.72 -10.43 -1.56
N THR A 61 4.04 -9.64 -2.40
CA THR A 61 3.89 -8.19 -2.19
C THR A 61 3.01 -7.92 -0.97
N LEU A 62 1.91 -8.66 -0.82
CA LEU A 62 1.05 -8.60 0.36
C LEU A 62 1.83 -8.96 1.63
N ASP A 63 2.54 -10.09 1.63
CA ASP A 63 3.32 -10.55 2.79
C ASP A 63 4.38 -9.51 3.21
N THR A 64 5.01 -8.86 2.23
CA THR A 64 5.95 -7.75 2.48
C THR A 64 5.25 -6.54 3.12
N MET A 65 4.08 -6.16 2.64
CA MET A 65 3.29 -5.05 3.20
C MET A 65 2.82 -5.34 4.63
N LEU A 66 2.39 -6.57 4.91
CA LEU A 66 2.04 -7.00 6.26
C LEU A 66 3.24 -6.96 7.19
N LYS A 67 4.42 -7.37 6.70
CA LYS A 67 5.67 -7.24 7.47
C LYS A 67 6.00 -5.79 7.79
N LEU A 68 5.87 -4.88 6.81
CA LEU A 68 6.06 -3.44 7.04
C LEU A 68 5.09 -2.89 8.09
N HIS A 69 3.83 -3.33 8.08
CA HIS A 69 2.83 -2.92 9.08
C HIS A 69 3.24 -3.36 10.50
N LYS A 70 3.66 -4.61 10.66
CA LYS A 70 4.12 -5.14 11.94
C LYS A 70 5.39 -4.45 12.45
N GLN A 71 6.28 -4.07 11.54
CA GLN A 71 7.54 -3.39 11.86
C GLN A 71 7.40 -1.88 12.02
N ALA A 72 6.27 -1.28 11.65
CA ALA A 72 6.07 0.15 11.76
C ALA A 72 5.91 0.57 13.22
N ASP A 73 6.79 1.45 13.70
CA ASP A 73 6.68 2.02 15.06
C ASP A 73 5.58 3.10 15.14
N MET A 74 5.41 3.86 14.04
CA MET A 74 4.47 4.97 13.98
C MET A 74 3.06 4.49 13.60
N GLN A 75 2.07 4.82 14.42
CA GLN A 75 0.66 4.48 14.14
C GLN A 75 0.17 5.09 12.82
N GLU A 76 0.68 6.26 12.41
CA GLU A 76 0.33 6.86 11.11
C GLU A 76 0.73 5.99 9.92
N GLU A 77 1.87 5.29 9.99
CA GLU A 77 2.32 4.39 8.93
C GLU A 77 1.49 3.09 8.94
N LYS A 78 1.12 2.58 10.12
CA LYS A 78 0.19 1.45 10.25
C LYS A 78 -1.14 1.76 9.57
N ASN A 79 -1.77 2.88 9.94
CA ASN A 79 -3.05 3.31 9.37
C ASN A 79 -2.95 3.53 7.85
N ARG A 80 -1.80 4.03 7.37
CA ARG A 80 -1.55 4.17 5.93
C ARG A 80 -1.52 2.82 5.23
N ILE A 81 -0.82 1.84 5.80
CA ILE A 81 -0.72 0.49 5.24
C ILE A 81 -2.10 -0.18 5.24
N GLU A 82 -2.82 -0.12 6.36
CA GLU A 82 -4.18 -0.66 6.49
C GLU A 82 -5.12 -0.13 5.40
N ARG A 83 -5.08 1.19 5.15
CA ARG A 83 -5.91 1.84 4.15
C ARG A 83 -5.59 1.43 2.72
N VAL A 84 -4.32 1.09 2.42
CA VAL A 84 -3.92 0.66 1.07
C VAL A 84 -4.09 -0.84 0.85
N LEU A 85 -4.15 -1.66 1.91
CA LEU A 85 -4.47 -3.10 1.80
C LEU A 85 -5.85 -3.34 1.18
N GLY A 86 -6.80 -2.43 1.37
CA GLY A 86 -8.10 -2.46 0.70
C GLY A 86 -8.03 -2.33 -0.83
N ALA A 87 -6.92 -1.83 -1.39
CA ALA A 87 -6.76 -1.67 -2.85
C ALA A 87 -6.45 -2.99 -3.60
N ILE A 88 -6.34 -4.11 -2.89
CA ILE A 88 -6.11 -5.43 -3.49
C ILE A 88 -7.35 -5.87 -4.26
N ALA A 89 -7.17 -6.21 -5.53
CA ALA A 89 -8.24 -6.66 -6.40
C ALA A 89 -8.32 -8.20 -6.56
N GLN A 90 -7.33 -8.94 -6.06
CA GLN A 90 -7.24 -10.39 -6.25
C GLN A 90 -8.05 -11.15 -5.18
N PRO A 91 -9.05 -11.97 -5.57
CA PRO A 91 -9.94 -12.65 -4.62
C PRO A 91 -9.22 -13.47 -3.54
N GLU A 92 -8.14 -14.17 -3.93
CA GLU A 92 -7.34 -14.99 -3.02
C GLU A 92 -6.59 -14.15 -1.97
N LEU A 93 -6.14 -12.96 -2.35
CA LEU A 93 -5.45 -12.04 -1.46
C LEU A 93 -6.43 -11.25 -0.59
N ILE A 94 -7.65 -10.98 -1.09
CA ILE A 94 -8.72 -10.36 -0.32
C ILE A 94 -9.04 -11.21 0.92
N GLN A 95 -9.13 -12.55 0.79
CA GLN A 95 -9.34 -13.41 1.95
C GLN A 95 -8.21 -13.27 2.99
N LYS A 96 -6.96 -13.25 2.55
CA LYS A 96 -5.81 -13.05 3.46
C LYS A 96 -5.86 -11.70 4.17
N VAL A 97 -6.21 -10.62 3.46
CA VAL A 97 -6.37 -9.28 4.05
C VAL A 97 -7.53 -9.27 5.04
N LEU A 98 -8.65 -9.93 4.72
CA LEU A 98 -9.81 -10.00 5.61
C LEU A 98 -9.46 -10.76 6.90
N THR A 99 -8.76 -11.90 6.81
CA THR A 99 -8.27 -12.65 7.97
C THR A 99 -7.31 -11.80 8.80
N PHE A 100 -6.42 -11.05 8.16
CA PHE A 100 -5.52 -10.13 8.86
C PHE A 100 -6.31 -9.01 9.57
N ALA A 101 -7.31 -8.42 8.91
CA ALA A 101 -8.11 -7.33 9.46
C ALA A 101 -9.04 -7.72 10.61
N LEU A 102 -9.38 -9.00 10.70
CA LEU A 102 -10.15 -9.58 11.80
C LEU A 102 -9.25 -10.18 12.89
N SER A 103 -7.93 -10.16 12.73
CA SER A 103 -6.98 -10.63 13.73
C SER A 103 -6.66 -9.55 14.76
N GLU A 104 -6.08 -9.94 15.91
CA GLU A 104 -5.65 -9.01 16.97
C GLU A 104 -4.55 -8.03 16.52
N GLU A 105 -3.98 -8.23 15.32
CA GLU A 105 -2.97 -7.34 14.71
C GLU A 105 -3.58 -6.01 14.25
N ILE A 106 -4.90 -5.95 14.03
CA ILE A 106 -5.64 -4.72 13.72
C ILE A 106 -6.54 -4.37 14.90
N ARG A 107 -6.50 -3.09 15.32
CA ARG A 107 -7.40 -2.62 16.38
C ARG A 107 -8.85 -2.72 15.87
N PRO A 108 -9.81 -3.17 16.70
CA PRO A 108 -11.20 -3.36 16.26
C PRO A 108 -11.85 -2.13 15.60
N GLN A 109 -11.41 -0.92 15.97
CA GLN A 109 -11.85 0.35 15.38
C GLN A 109 -11.30 0.64 13.97
N ASP A 110 -10.17 0.06 13.58
CA ASP A 110 -9.51 0.28 12.30
C ASP A 110 -9.95 -0.76 11.24
N THR A 111 -10.52 -1.89 11.68
CA THR A 111 -11.12 -2.93 10.83
C THR A 111 -12.13 -2.37 9.82
N VAL A 112 -12.94 -1.37 10.22
CA VAL A 112 -13.94 -0.72 9.32
C VAL A 112 -13.26 0.05 8.18
N SER A 113 -12.10 0.67 8.42
CA SER A 113 -11.36 1.40 7.40
C SER A 113 -10.74 0.47 6.34
N VAL A 114 -10.34 -0.74 6.75
CA VAL A 114 -9.83 -1.77 5.82
C VAL A 114 -10.95 -2.31 4.94
N ILE A 115 -12.09 -2.67 5.54
CA ILE A 115 -13.25 -3.20 4.82
C ILE A 115 -13.83 -2.14 3.87
N GLY A 116 -13.94 -0.89 4.30
CA GLY A 116 -14.43 0.21 3.46
C GLY A 116 -13.53 0.53 2.26
N GLY A 117 -12.25 0.15 2.32
CA GLY A 117 -11.31 0.30 1.20
C GLY A 117 -11.45 -0.77 0.11
N MET A 118 -12.15 -1.88 0.38
CA MET A 118 -12.32 -3.02 -0.52
C MET A 118 -13.54 -2.90 -1.47
N ALA A 119 -14.36 -1.86 -1.32
CA ALA A 119 -15.57 -1.64 -2.13
C ALA A 119 -15.29 -1.08 -3.53
#